data_AF-A0AAV0ZKE8-F1
#
_entry.id   AF-A0AAV0ZKE8-F1
#
_cell.length_a   1.000
_cell.length_b   1.000
_cell.length_c   1.000
_cell.angle_alpha   90.00
_cell.angle_beta   90.00
_cell.angle_gamma   90.00
#
_symmetry.space_group_name_H-M   'P 1'
#
loop_
_entity.id
_entity.type
_entity.pdbx_description
1 polymer ?
#
loop_
_entity_poly.entity_id
_entity_poly.type
_entity_poly.pdbx_seq_one_letter_code
_entity_poly.pdbx_strand_id
1 'polypeptide(L)'
;MQDSKLDITIGPYETYEDKLFGYKATFEAYIGISDDEATAQLKLFGDNLQLLEQNLPMDNAYKSKYVNAAPIRVIQLLYNSGDVKGPQTLAFNLPNDERIVKDRGTSMVMLKNVSEAKFNHILLPIASACVADEQQELVDFESFFTHTICHECCHGIGPHTITLPNGKESTVRLELQEFHSALEEAKADIVGLWALRFLISQDMLSESLLKSMYVSFLAGCFRSVRFGLEEAHGKGQALQFNWLYEKGAFVLYSEDTFSVDFSKIEGAVEGLSREILTIQAQGDKEAAGLFLKKYGVMTEPLKVALEKLENIQVPVDVSPTFPFADKVLQ
;
A
#
# COMPACT_ATOMS: atom_id res chain seq x y z
N MET A 1 10.22 17.71 -11.84
CA MET A 1 10.66 19.10 -11.53
C MET A 1 11.20 19.07 -10.11
N GLN A 2 12.42 19.56 -9.85
CA GLN A 2 12.99 19.55 -8.49
C GLN A 2 12.85 20.90 -7.76
N ASP A 3 12.63 22.01 -8.50
CA ASP A 3 12.67 23.37 -7.92
C ASP A 3 11.35 24.16 -8.05
N SER A 4 10.25 23.51 -8.45
CA SER A 4 8.95 24.17 -8.59
C SER A 4 8.06 23.86 -7.39
N LYS A 5 7.42 24.90 -6.83
CA LYS A 5 6.35 24.75 -5.83
C LYS A 5 5.06 24.19 -6.40
N LEU A 6 4.87 24.31 -7.72
CA LEU A 6 3.74 23.74 -8.43
C LEU A 6 4.16 22.41 -9.06
N ASP A 7 3.49 21.34 -8.69
CA ASP A 7 3.61 20.02 -9.29
C ASP A 7 2.45 19.81 -10.27
N ILE A 8 2.78 19.42 -11.50
CA ILE A 8 1.82 19.19 -12.57
C ILE A 8 2.17 17.87 -13.24
N THR A 9 1.26 16.92 -13.10
CA THR A 9 1.20 15.72 -13.93
C THR A 9 0.07 15.94 -14.92
N ILE A 10 0.34 15.85 -16.22
CA ILE A 10 -0.69 15.96 -17.25
C ILE A 10 -0.27 15.18 -18.49
N GLY A 11 -1.12 14.27 -18.94
CA GLY A 11 -0.84 13.47 -20.13
C GLY A 11 -1.59 12.13 -20.14
N PRO A 12 -1.34 11.32 -21.18
CA PRO A 12 -1.84 9.96 -21.22
C PRO A 12 -0.91 9.02 -20.45
N TYR A 13 -1.41 8.37 -19.39
CA TYR A 13 -0.57 7.54 -18.51
C TYR A 13 -1.12 6.13 -18.31
N GLU A 14 -2.28 5.99 -17.67
CA GLU A 14 -2.80 4.69 -17.25
C GLU A 14 -3.54 3.95 -18.35
N THR A 15 -3.49 2.62 -18.35
CA THR A 15 -4.12 1.79 -19.40
C THR A 15 -5.34 1.00 -18.92
N TYR A 16 -5.83 1.25 -17.70
CA TYR A 16 -6.89 0.49 -17.05
C TYR A 16 -8.24 0.52 -17.79
N GLU A 17 -8.54 1.61 -18.51
CA GLU A 17 -9.78 1.72 -19.30
C GLU A 17 -9.74 0.86 -20.58
N ASP A 18 -8.56 0.48 -21.06
CA ASP A 18 -8.42 -0.50 -22.15
C ASP A 18 -8.58 -1.92 -21.61
N LYS A 19 -9.84 -2.29 -21.35
CA LYS A 19 -10.22 -3.62 -20.83
C LYS A 19 -9.99 -4.77 -21.82
N LEU A 20 -9.58 -4.49 -23.05
CA LEU A 20 -9.34 -5.52 -24.07
C LEU A 20 -7.88 -5.96 -24.08
N PHE A 21 -6.95 -5.01 -24.17
CA PHE A 21 -5.52 -5.31 -24.30
C PHE A 21 -4.64 -4.62 -23.26
N GLY A 22 -5.13 -3.60 -22.55
CA GLY A 22 -4.33 -2.80 -21.63
C GLY A 22 -3.22 -1.99 -22.31
N TYR A 23 -3.38 -1.63 -23.59
CA TYR A 23 -2.36 -0.96 -24.39
C TYR A 23 -2.57 0.55 -24.51
N LYS A 24 -3.82 1.02 -24.44
CA LYS A 24 -4.15 2.42 -24.70
C LYS A 24 -4.19 3.22 -23.41
N ALA A 25 -3.33 4.23 -23.33
CA ALA A 25 -3.26 5.14 -22.20
C ALA A 25 -4.40 6.18 -22.22
N THR A 26 -4.92 6.53 -21.05
CA THR A 26 -5.97 7.53 -20.82
C THR A 26 -5.38 8.84 -20.33
N PHE A 27 -5.99 9.96 -20.76
CA PHE A 27 -5.57 11.28 -20.29
C PHE A 27 -6.03 11.52 -18.86
N GLU A 28 -5.09 11.99 -18.05
CA GLU A 28 -5.32 12.45 -16.68
C GLU A 28 -4.49 13.69 -16.39
N ALA A 29 -4.90 14.42 -15.35
CA ALA A 29 -4.15 15.54 -14.82
C ALA A 29 -4.26 15.61 -13.30
N TYR A 30 -3.13 15.91 -12.64
CA TYR A 30 -3.02 16.23 -11.23
C TYR A 30 -2.23 17.52 -11.10
N ILE A 31 -2.81 18.51 -10.41
CA ILE A 31 -2.19 19.81 -10.15
C ILE A 31 -2.17 19.99 -8.65
N GLY A 32 -0.98 20.23 -8.08
CA GLY A 32 -0.84 20.41 -6.64
C GLY A 32 0.36 21.26 -6.24
N ILE A 33 0.43 21.59 -4.95
CA ILE A 33 1.55 22.35 -4.37
C ILE A 33 2.47 21.38 -3.63
N SER A 34 3.78 21.51 -3.81
CA SER A 34 4.76 20.69 -3.09
C SER A 34 4.69 20.91 -1.57
N ASP A 35 4.69 19.82 -0.81
CA ASP A 35 4.88 19.79 0.64
C ASP A 35 6.34 19.34 0.90
N ASP A 36 7.24 20.31 0.99
CA ASP A 36 8.67 20.05 1.14
C ASP A 36 9.02 19.37 2.47
N GLU A 37 8.27 19.67 3.54
CA GLU A 37 8.48 19.08 4.86
C GLU A 37 8.13 17.58 4.83
N ALA A 38 6.93 17.25 4.36
CA ALA A 38 6.53 15.86 4.20
C ALA A 38 7.47 15.15 3.22
N THR A 39 7.80 15.76 2.08
CA THR A 39 8.75 15.20 1.09
C THR A 39 10.11 14.89 1.71
N ALA A 40 10.64 15.79 2.56
CA ALA A 40 11.92 15.58 3.24
C ALA A 40 11.87 14.41 4.22
N GLN A 41 10.76 14.24 4.96
CA GLN A 41 10.55 13.07 5.83
C GLN A 41 10.59 11.76 5.03
N LEU A 42 10.13 11.77 3.77
CA LEU A 42 10.06 10.55 2.95
C LEU A 42 11.39 10.18 2.31
N LYS A 43 12.30 11.15 2.18
CA LYS A 43 13.65 10.92 1.69
C LYS A 43 14.37 9.84 2.50
N LEU A 44 14.03 9.72 3.79
CA LEU A 44 14.51 8.65 4.65
C LEU A 44 14.25 7.26 4.05
N PHE A 45 13.03 6.98 3.57
CA PHE A 45 12.70 5.67 3.01
C PHE A 45 13.48 5.39 1.72
N GLY A 46 13.50 6.35 0.81
CA GLY A 46 14.25 6.25 -0.44
C GLY A 46 15.75 6.03 -0.22
N ASP A 47 16.36 6.80 0.68
CA ASP A 47 17.79 6.71 1.01
C ASP A 47 18.16 5.35 1.65
N ASN A 48 17.19 4.65 2.24
CA ASN A 48 17.41 3.40 2.98
C ASN A 48 16.87 2.14 2.29
N LEU A 49 16.37 2.23 1.05
CA LEU A 49 15.87 1.04 0.32
C LEU A 49 16.91 -0.08 0.24
N GLN A 50 18.18 0.27 -0.01
CA GLN A 50 19.25 -0.73 -0.11
C GLN A 50 19.51 -1.44 1.22
N LEU A 51 19.40 -0.70 2.34
CA LEU A 51 19.50 -1.27 3.68
C LEU A 51 18.31 -2.20 3.97
N LEU A 52 17.10 -1.78 3.60
CA LEU A 52 15.88 -2.59 3.74
C LEU A 52 15.99 -3.89 2.92
N GLU A 53 16.35 -3.82 1.64
CA GLU A 53 16.54 -4.98 0.76
C GLU A 53 17.50 -6.01 1.37
N GLN A 54 18.64 -5.55 1.89
CA GLN A 54 19.66 -6.42 2.48
C GLN A 54 19.19 -7.10 3.77
N ASN A 55 18.20 -6.54 4.45
CA ASN A 55 17.67 -7.06 5.71
C ASN A 55 16.31 -7.75 5.57
N LEU A 56 15.70 -7.75 4.37
CA LEU A 56 14.42 -8.40 4.12
C LEU A 56 14.39 -9.81 4.72
N PRO A 57 13.25 -10.25 5.29
CA PRO A 57 13.10 -11.53 5.96
C PRO A 57 12.97 -12.67 4.95
N MET A 58 13.96 -12.81 4.06
CA MET A 58 14.04 -13.83 3.02
C MET A 58 15.48 -14.33 2.88
N ASP A 59 15.64 -15.48 2.22
CA ASP A 59 16.97 -16.03 1.97
C ASP A 59 17.86 -15.06 1.18
N ASN A 60 19.14 -14.97 1.59
CA ASN A 60 20.10 -14.06 0.97
C ASN A 60 20.31 -14.33 -0.53
N ALA A 61 20.06 -15.57 -0.99
CA ALA A 61 20.15 -15.94 -2.39
C ALA A 61 19.11 -15.21 -3.27
N TYR A 62 18.01 -14.74 -2.69
CA TYR A 62 16.93 -14.05 -3.41
C TYR A 62 17.04 -12.51 -3.34
N LYS A 63 17.95 -11.97 -2.53
CA LYS A 63 18.12 -10.53 -2.36
C LYS A 63 18.72 -9.88 -3.60
N SER A 64 18.11 -8.78 -4.01
CA SER A 64 18.59 -7.92 -5.06
C SER A 64 19.92 -7.27 -4.64
N LYS A 65 20.91 -7.31 -5.55
CA LYS A 65 22.21 -6.68 -5.30
C LYS A 65 22.14 -5.16 -5.26
N TYR A 66 21.24 -4.59 -6.07
CA TYR A 66 21.05 -3.16 -6.23
C TYR A 66 19.56 -2.87 -6.31
N VAL A 67 19.11 -1.90 -5.53
CA VAL A 67 17.77 -1.32 -5.61
C VAL A 67 17.87 0.18 -5.83
N ASN A 68 16.95 0.73 -6.61
CA ASN A 68 16.90 2.16 -6.91
C ASN A 68 15.63 2.75 -6.34
N ALA A 69 15.76 3.85 -5.59
CA ALA A 69 14.61 4.61 -5.13
C ALA A 69 14.10 5.52 -6.25
N ALA A 70 12.79 5.45 -6.51
CA ALA A 70 12.11 6.50 -7.25
C ALA A 70 12.13 7.78 -6.41
N PRO A 71 12.36 8.97 -6.99
CA PRO A 71 12.16 10.21 -6.27
C PRO A 71 10.70 10.32 -5.82
N ILE A 72 10.51 10.54 -4.53
CA ILE A 72 9.19 10.69 -3.91
C ILE A 72 8.91 12.19 -3.74
N ARG A 73 7.69 12.61 -4.07
CA ARG A 73 7.19 13.96 -3.83
C ARG A 73 5.87 13.86 -3.08
N VAL A 74 5.67 14.72 -2.09
CA VAL A 74 4.38 14.91 -1.44
C VAL A 74 3.78 16.21 -1.94
N ILE A 75 2.52 16.17 -2.34
CA ILE A 75 1.80 17.35 -2.81
C ILE A 75 0.45 17.49 -2.11
N GLN A 76 0.00 18.73 -2.03
CA GLN A 76 -1.36 19.11 -1.69
C GLN A 76 -2.14 19.28 -3.00
N LEU A 77 -3.09 18.39 -3.28
CA LEU A 77 -3.86 18.39 -4.51
C LEU A 77 -4.78 19.62 -4.58
N LEU A 78 -4.67 20.39 -5.66
CA LEU A 78 -5.52 21.54 -5.95
C LEU A 78 -6.61 21.23 -6.97
N TYR A 79 -6.32 20.34 -7.93
CA TYR A 79 -7.24 19.94 -8.99
C TYR A 79 -6.81 18.62 -9.61
N ASN A 80 -7.78 17.79 -9.98
CA ASN A 80 -7.55 16.62 -10.84
C ASN A 80 -8.66 16.49 -11.91
N SER A 81 -8.36 15.80 -13.01
CA SER A 81 -9.33 15.57 -14.11
C SER A 81 -8.90 14.41 -15.02
N GLY A 82 -9.79 13.94 -15.88
CA GLY A 82 -9.51 12.83 -16.80
C GLY A 82 -9.76 11.48 -16.14
N ASP A 83 -8.78 10.57 -16.17
CA ASP A 83 -8.86 9.24 -15.56
C ASP A 83 -8.71 9.25 -14.03
N VAL A 84 -9.59 10.01 -13.38
CA VAL A 84 -9.60 10.20 -11.91
C VAL A 84 -10.86 9.59 -11.30
N LYS A 85 -11.43 8.58 -11.97
CA LYS A 85 -12.63 7.89 -11.50
C LYS A 85 -12.32 7.18 -10.18
N GLY A 86 -13.31 7.16 -9.29
CA GLY A 86 -13.15 6.54 -7.98
C GLY A 86 -12.77 5.05 -8.06
N PRO A 87 -11.95 4.53 -7.12
CA PRO A 87 -11.43 5.22 -5.95
C PRO A 87 -10.39 6.32 -6.27
N GLN A 88 -10.46 7.46 -5.58
CA GLN A 88 -9.49 8.55 -5.72
C GLN A 88 -8.08 8.05 -5.40
N THR A 89 -7.15 8.37 -6.28
CA THR A 89 -5.73 8.09 -6.14
C THR A 89 -5.18 8.66 -4.82
N LEU A 90 -4.39 7.87 -4.08
CA LEU A 90 -3.63 8.35 -2.91
C LEU A 90 -2.18 8.66 -3.27
N ALA A 91 -1.62 7.86 -4.18
CA ALA A 91 -0.30 8.03 -4.74
C ALA A 91 -0.30 7.51 -6.18
N PHE A 92 0.63 8.00 -6.99
CA PHE A 92 0.89 7.47 -8.33
C PHE A 92 2.38 7.47 -8.64
N ASN A 93 2.80 6.51 -9.47
CA ASN A 93 4.19 6.32 -9.87
C ASN A 93 4.33 6.40 -11.38
N LEU A 94 4.94 7.46 -11.89
CA LEU A 94 5.00 7.73 -13.33
C LEU A 94 6.42 8.04 -13.80
N PRO A 95 6.76 7.77 -15.08
CA PRO A 95 5.88 7.29 -16.15
C PRO A 95 5.78 5.76 -16.24
N ASN A 96 4.79 5.26 -17.00
CA ASN A 96 4.57 3.83 -17.27
C ASN A 96 5.40 3.26 -18.44
N ASP A 97 5.95 4.08 -19.36
CA ASP A 97 6.74 3.60 -20.52
C ASP A 97 8.06 2.97 -20.04
N GLU A 98 8.20 1.64 -20.22
CA GLU A 98 9.32 0.88 -19.68
C GLU A 98 10.68 1.33 -20.23
N ARG A 99 10.71 1.94 -21.42
CA ARG A 99 11.96 2.49 -21.98
C ARG A 99 12.41 3.70 -21.16
N ILE A 100 11.48 4.58 -20.80
CA ILE A 100 11.79 5.76 -19.98
C ILE A 100 12.14 5.32 -18.57
N VAL A 101 11.39 4.37 -18.00
CA VAL A 101 11.69 3.80 -16.68
C VAL A 101 13.11 3.21 -16.64
N LYS A 102 13.50 2.47 -17.66
CA LYS A 102 14.85 1.91 -17.76
C LYS A 102 15.94 2.99 -17.85
N ASP A 103 15.70 4.04 -18.64
CA ASP A 103 16.72 5.06 -18.92
C ASP A 103 16.81 6.15 -17.83
N ARG A 104 15.69 6.42 -17.13
CA ARG A 104 15.51 7.60 -16.27
C ARG A 104 14.85 7.31 -14.91
N GLY A 105 14.32 6.11 -14.71
CA GLY A 105 13.53 5.76 -13.53
C GLY A 105 12.10 6.32 -13.59
N THR A 106 11.37 6.14 -12.49
CA THR A 106 10.03 6.69 -12.26
C THR A 106 10.10 7.79 -11.20
N SER A 107 8.96 8.40 -10.88
CA SER A 107 8.78 9.26 -9.72
C SER A 107 7.43 9.01 -9.08
N MET A 108 7.46 8.88 -7.75
CA MET A 108 6.29 8.69 -6.90
C MET A 108 5.75 10.05 -6.44
N VAL A 109 4.43 10.24 -6.53
CA VAL A 109 3.75 11.43 -6.02
C VAL A 109 2.65 11.01 -5.05
N MET A 110 2.70 11.53 -3.82
CA MET A 110 1.73 11.29 -2.75
C MET A 110 0.77 12.49 -2.62
N LEU A 111 -0.54 12.23 -2.54
CA LEU A 111 -1.58 13.24 -2.41
C LEU A 111 -2.03 13.40 -0.94
N LYS A 112 -1.32 14.24 -0.18
CA LYS A 112 -1.48 14.30 1.29
C LYS A 112 -2.88 14.69 1.76
N ASN A 113 -3.47 15.76 1.23
CA ASN A 113 -4.84 16.15 1.57
C ASN A 113 -5.90 15.13 1.15
N VAL A 114 -5.67 14.35 0.09
CA VAL A 114 -6.56 13.25 -0.26
C VAL A 114 -6.46 12.15 0.79
N SER A 115 -5.24 11.79 1.22
CA SER A 115 -5.01 10.88 2.34
C SER A 115 -5.66 11.36 3.64
N GLU A 116 -5.55 12.65 3.97
CA GLU A 116 -6.19 13.27 5.14
C GLU A 116 -7.72 13.16 5.05
N ALA A 117 -8.31 13.43 3.88
CA ALA A 117 -9.75 13.29 3.67
C ALA A 117 -10.21 11.84 3.85
N LYS A 118 -9.49 10.86 3.28
CA LYS A 118 -9.81 9.44 3.48
C LYS A 118 -9.63 9.00 4.93
N PHE A 119 -8.59 9.48 5.61
CA PHE A 119 -8.38 9.20 7.02
C PHE A 119 -9.56 9.71 7.87
N ASN A 120 -9.91 10.99 7.72
CA ASN A 120 -10.95 11.63 8.53
C ASN A 120 -12.36 11.09 8.25
N HIS A 121 -12.71 10.88 6.98
CA HIS A 121 -14.08 10.54 6.59
C HIS A 121 -14.34 9.05 6.43
N ILE A 122 -13.29 8.21 6.44
CA ILE A 122 -13.42 6.77 6.21
C ILE A 122 -12.70 6.00 7.32
N LEU A 123 -11.40 6.22 7.52
CA LEU A 123 -10.62 5.41 8.45
C LEU A 123 -11.04 5.64 9.92
N LEU A 124 -11.27 6.88 10.34
CA LEU A 124 -11.72 7.18 11.71
C LEU A 124 -13.12 6.59 12.02
N PRO A 125 -14.14 6.73 11.15
CA PRO A 125 -15.41 6.03 11.35
C PRO A 125 -15.27 4.51 11.40
N ILE A 126 -14.37 3.93 10.59
CA ILE A 126 -14.07 2.49 10.64
C ILE A 126 -13.46 2.12 11.99
N ALA A 127 -12.45 2.87 12.45
CA ALA A 127 -11.80 2.63 13.71
C ALA A 127 -12.78 2.71 14.88
N SER A 128 -13.63 3.74 14.90
CA SER A 128 -14.66 3.92 15.93
C SER A 128 -15.67 2.77 15.98
N ALA A 129 -15.92 2.08 14.86
CA ALA A 129 -16.86 0.97 14.80
C ALA A 129 -16.21 -0.40 15.07
N CYS A 130 -15.00 -0.60 14.56
CA CYS A 130 -14.39 -1.92 14.45
C CYS A 130 -13.18 -2.12 15.36
N VAL A 131 -12.50 -1.07 15.83
CA VAL A 131 -11.34 -1.21 16.71
C VAL A 131 -11.77 -1.16 18.17
N ALA A 132 -11.20 -2.02 19.01
CA ALA A 132 -11.47 -2.05 20.45
C ALA A 132 -11.14 -0.70 21.11
N ASP A 133 -11.99 -0.26 22.04
CA ASP A 133 -11.92 1.09 22.65
C ASP A 133 -10.54 1.41 23.23
N GLU A 134 -9.87 0.44 23.87
CA GLU A 134 -8.55 0.65 24.45
C GLU A 134 -7.41 0.86 23.43
N GLN A 135 -7.65 0.60 22.14
CA GLN A 135 -6.70 0.81 21.05
C GLN A 135 -7.13 1.91 20.08
N GLN A 136 -8.35 2.44 20.15
CA GLN A 136 -8.84 3.44 19.19
C GLN A 136 -7.95 4.70 19.13
N GLU A 137 -7.40 5.15 20.26
CA GLU A 137 -6.47 6.30 20.30
C GLU A 137 -5.14 6.07 19.56
N LEU A 138 -4.83 4.82 19.24
CA LEU A 138 -3.64 4.45 18.44
C LEU A 138 -3.91 4.52 16.94
N VAL A 139 -5.12 4.87 16.50
CA VAL A 139 -5.40 5.15 15.09
C VAL A 139 -5.10 6.61 14.80
N ASP A 140 -4.02 6.85 14.05
CA ASP A 140 -3.55 8.21 13.76
C ASP A 140 -3.14 8.38 12.28
N PHE A 141 -3.15 9.64 11.83
CA PHE A 141 -2.88 9.98 10.45
C PHE A 141 -1.41 9.77 10.06
N GLU A 142 -0.47 10.06 10.96
CA GLU A 142 0.97 9.90 10.71
C GLU A 142 1.28 8.43 10.40
N SER A 143 0.76 7.50 11.19
CA SER A 143 0.88 6.06 11.01
C SER A 143 0.26 5.58 9.71
N PHE A 144 -0.97 6.02 9.40
CA PHE A 144 -1.65 5.68 8.15
C PHE A 144 -0.87 6.19 6.92
N PHE A 145 -0.44 7.45 6.95
CA PHE A 145 0.28 8.07 5.85
C PHE A 145 1.66 7.46 5.68
N THR A 146 2.40 7.28 6.77
CA THR A 146 3.75 6.70 6.77
C THR A 146 3.73 5.25 6.27
N HIS A 147 2.74 4.45 6.66
CA HIS A 147 2.56 3.11 6.09
C HIS A 147 2.28 3.16 4.58
N THR A 148 1.41 4.06 4.11
CA THR A 148 1.15 4.22 2.66
C THR A 148 2.43 4.55 1.90
N ILE A 149 3.27 5.43 2.43
CA ILE A 149 4.57 5.76 1.81
C ILE A 149 5.50 4.55 1.81
N CYS A 150 5.55 3.84 2.93
CA CYS A 150 6.41 2.68 3.05
C CYS A 150 5.95 1.56 2.11
N HIS A 151 4.64 1.38 1.93
CA HIS A 151 4.03 0.49 0.93
C HIS A 151 4.57 0.82 -0.47
N GLU A 152 4.49 2.08 -0.89
CA GLU A 152 4.99 2.53 -2.20
C GLU A 152 6.50 2.30 -2.37
N CYS A 153 7.28 2.51 -1.30
CA CYS A 153 8.70 2.19 -1.27
C CYS A 153 8.94 0.68 -1.37
N CYS A 154 8.09 -0.11 -0.72
CA CYS A 154 8.19 -1.56 -0.66
C CYS A 154 7.84 -2.25 -1.97
N HIS A 155 7.11 -1.59 -2.89
CA HIS A 155 7.06 -2.03 -4.28
C HIS A 155 8.45 -2.11 -4.91
N GLY A 156 9.36 -1.17 -4.61
CA GLY A 156 10.70 -1.12 -5.21
C GLY A 156 11.74 -2.11 -4.67
N ILE A 157 11.38 -2.95 -3.69
CA ILE A 157 12.27 -3.95 -3.06
C ILE A 157 11.64 -5.35 -3.09
N GLY A 158 12.45 -6.36 -2.82
CA GLY A 158 12.10 -7.76 -2.97
C GLY A 158 12.24 -8.28 -4.40
N PRO A 159 11.84 -9.54 -4.66
CA PRO A 159 12.05 -10.19 -5.94
C PRO A 159 11.26 -9.52 -7.06
N HIS A 160 11.93 -9.19 -8.16
CA HIS A 160 11.30 -8.67 -9.38
C HIS A 160 11.76 -9.47 -10.59
N THR A 161 13.07 -9.44 -10.85
CA THR A 161 13.76 -10.37 -11.76
C THR A 161 14.20 -11.56 -10.94
N ILE A 162 13.85 -12.76 -11.39
CA ILE A 162 14.11 -14.01 -10.68
C ILE A 162 14.82 -15.00 -11.58
N THR A 163 15.58 -15.91 -10.97
CA THR A 163 16.15 -17.06 -11.65
C THR A 163 15.34 -18.29 -11.29
N LEU A 164 14.71 -18.89 -12.29
CA LEU A 164 13.93 -20.11 -12.11
C LEU A 164 14.84 -21.29 -11.72
N PRO A 165 14.29 -22.38 -11.14
CA PRO A 165 15.08 -23.57 -10.79
C PRO A 165 15.88 -24.19 -11.95
N ASN A 166 15.45 -23.95 -13.20
CA ASN A 166 16.16 -24.38 -14.41
C ASN A 166 17.27 -23.42 -14.88
N GLY A 167 17.57 -22.37 -14.12
CA GLY A 167 18.59 -21.36 -14.41
C GLY A 167 18.17 -20.25 -15.38
N LYS A 168 16.92 -20.26 -15.87
CA LYS A 168 16.42 -19.23 -16.78
C LYS A 168 16.00 -17.98 -15.99
N GLU A 169 16.36 -16.81 -16.51
CA GLU A 169 15.83 -15.53 -16.00
C GLU A 169 14.37 -15.34 -16.43
N SER A 170 13.57 -14.84 -15.49
CA SER A 170 12.18 -14.42 -15.71
C SER A 170 11.83 -13.27 -14.76
N THR A 171 10.55 -12.92 -14.69
CA THR A 171 10.05 -11.95 -13.71
C THR A 171 8.92 -12.55 -12.90
N VAL A 172 8.77 -12.09 -11.65
CA VAL A 172 7.69 -12.53 -10.75
C VAL A 172 6.32 -12.38 -11.43
N ARG A 173 6.08 -11.26 -12.10
CA ARG A 173 4.84 -10.99 -12.85
C ARG A 173 4.55 -12.02 -13.93
N LEU A 174 5.55 -12.43 -14.71
CA LEU A 174 5.38 -13.41 -15.77
C LEU A 174 5.07 -14.81 -15.23
N GLU A 175 5.68 -15.18 -14.10
CA GLU A 175 5.50 -16.51 -13.52
C GLU A 175 4.19 -16.62 -12.73
N LEU A 176 3.83 -15.59 -11.93
CA LEU A 176 2.62 -15.63 -11.09
C LEU A 176 1.33 -15.30 -11.83
N GLN A 177 1.39 -14.61 -12.97
CA GLN A 177 0.26 -14.32 -13.85
C GLN A 177 -0.93 -13.70 -13.10
N GLU A 178 -2.12 -14.30 -13.13
CA GLU A 178 -3.35 -13.80 -12.50
C GLU A 178 -3.25 -13.62 -10.97
N PHE A 179 -2.26 -14.23 -10.33
CA PHE A 179 -2.02 -14.10 -8.89
C PHE A 179 -1.05 -12.99 -8.53
N HIS A 180 -0.34 -12.43 -9.52
CA HIS A 180 0.70 -11.44 -9.30
C HIS A 180 0.19 -10.22 -8.53
N SER A 181 -0.82 -9.52 -9.07
CA SER A 181 -1.20 -8.20 -8.55
C SER A 181 -1.65 -8.26 -7.09
N ALA A 182 -2.55 -9.18 -6.74
CA ALA A 182 -3.01 -9.30 -5.36
C ALA A 182 -1.89 -9.68 -4.38
N LEU A 183 -0.92 -10.49 -4.82
CA LEU A 183 0.21 -10.89 -3.99
C LEU A 183 1.25 -9.77 -3.85
N GLU A 184 1.45 -8.97 -4.92
CA GLU A 184 2.34 -7.81 -4.91
C GLU A 184 1.81 -6.69 -4.01
N GLU A 185 0.50 -6.42 -4.02
CA GLU A 185 -0.12 -5.49 -3.06
C GLU A 185 0.05 -6.00 -1.62
N ALA A 186 -0.23 -7.29 -1.39
CA ALA A 186 -0.02 -7.89 -0.08
C ALA A 186 1.44 -7.84 0.38
N LYS A 187 2.39 -7.97 -0.55
CA LYS A 187 3.83 -7.82 -0.30
C LYS A 187 4.14 -6.38 0.14
N ALA A 188 3.73 -5.39 -0.65
CA ALA A 188 4.03 -3.98 -0.39
C ALA A 188 3.49 -3.54 0.98
N ASP A 189 2.26 -3.91 1.31
CA ASP A 189 1.66 -3.62 2.61
C ASP A 189 2.40 -4.26 3.79
N ILE A 190 2.61 -5.59 3.75
CA ILE A 190 3.14 -6.32 4.91
C ILE A 190 4.64 -6.10 5.09
N VAL A 191 5.39 -6.03 3.99
CA VAL A 191 6.80 -5.66 4.01
C VAL A 191 6.94 -4.20 4.43
N GLY A 192 5.97 -3.33 4.12
CA GLY A 192 5.87 -1.98 4.65
C GLY A 192 5.84 -1.96 6.18
N LEU A 193 4.97 -2.76 6.80
CA LEU A 193 4.94 -2.90 8.27
C LEU A 193 6.25 -3.45 8.84
N TRP A 194 6.85 -4.45 8.19
CA TRP A 194 8.16 -4.98 8.60
C TRP A 194 9.26 -3.90 8.49
N ALA A 195 9.27 -3.12 7.41
CA ALA A 195 10.26 -2.09 7.15
C ALA A 195 10.15 -0.94 8.16
N LEU A 196 8.93 -0.50 8.49
CA LEU A 196 8.71 0.49 9.55
C LEU A 196 9.25 -0.01 10.89
N ARG A 197 8.93 -1.25 11.26
CA ARG A 197 9.47 -1.87 12.48
C ARG A 197 10.99 -1.97 12.48
N PHE A 198 11.58 -2.31 11.33
CA PHE A 198 13.03 -2.37 11.17
C PHE A 198 13.67 -0.99 11.36
N LEU A 199 13.16 0.05 10.68
CA LEU A 199 13.67 1.42 10.78
C LEU A 199 13.52 2.00 12.20
N ILE A 200 12.43 1.69 12.91
CA ILE A 200 12.28 2.03 14.33
C ILE A 200 13.40 1.38 15.17
N SER A 201 13.73 0.10 14.94
CA SER A 201 14.84 -0.55 15.69
C SER A 201 16.23 -0.07 15.32
N GLN A 202 16.37 0.70 14.24
CA GLN A 202 17.61 1.37 13.86
C GLN A 202 17.63 2.83 14.34
N ASP A 203 16.70 3.24 15.22
CA ASP A 203 16.52 4.60 15.71
C ASP A 203 16.29 5.64 14.59
N MET A 204 15.78 5.20 13.43
CA MET A 204 15.55 6.05 12.25
C MET A 204 14.13 6.61 12.20
N LEU A 205 13.20 5.98 12.92
CA LEU A 205 11.81 6.42 13.10
C LEU A 205 11.47 6.39 14.60
N SER A 206 10.51 7.23 15.00
CA SER A 206 10.08 7.32 16.39
C SER A 206 9.45 6.02 16.89
N GLU A 207 9.82 5.58 18.09
CA GLU A 207 9.20 4.43 18.78
C GLU A 207 7.70 4.64 19.00
N SER A 208 7.23 5.89 19.06
CA SER A 208 5.79 6.21 19.19
C SER A 208 4.94 5.61 18.07
N LEU A 209 5.51 5.41 16.87
CA LEU A 209 4.81 4.83 15.72
C LEU A 209 4.55 3.33 15.85
N LEU A 210 5.27 2.63 16.73
CA LEU A 210 5.32 1.16 16.73
C LEU A 210 3.93 0.53 16.96
N LYS A 211 3.18 0.99 17.95
CA LYS A 211 1.85 0.45 18.21
C LYS A 211 0.82 1.00 17.24
N SER A 212 0.90 2.30 16.96
CA SER A 212 -0.09 2.99 16.15
C SER A 212 -0.06 2.58 14.68
N MET A 213 1.10 2.22 14.12
CA MET A 213 1.17 1.68 12.76
C MET A 213 0.38 0.37 12.63
N TYR A 214 0.43 -0.52 13.62
CA TYR A 214 -0.29 -1.78 13.57
C TYR A 214 -1.80 -1.60 13.76
N VAL A 215 -2.23 -0.72 14.67
CA VAL A 215 -3.65 -0.48 14.91
C VAL A 215 -4.28 0.32 13.76
N SER A 216 -3.58 1.32 13.24
CA SER A 216 -4.00 2.05 12.03
C SER A 216 -4.09 1.12 10.82
N PHE A 217 -3.15 0.17 10.68
CA PHE A 217 -3.20 -0.86 9.64
C PHE A 217 -4.39 -1.81 9.82
N LEU A 218 -4.72 -2.22 11.05
CA LEU A 218 -5.91 -3.02 11.33
C LEU A 218 -7.20 -2.31 10.86
N ALA A 219 -7.36 -1.02 11.18
CA ALA A 219 -8.48 -0.22 10.65
C ALA A 219 -8.41 -0.13 9.11
N GLY A 220 -7.20 0.01 8.56
CA GLY A 220 -6.93 0.02 7.12
C GLY A 220 -7.37 -1.26 6.42
N CYS A 221 -7.27 -2.43 7.08
CA CYS A 221 -7.75 -3.70 6.56
C CYS A 221 -9.22 -3.64 6.15
N PHE A 222 -10.07 -3.12 7.05
CA PHE A 222 -11.50 -3.03 6.80
C PHE A 222 -11.84 -1.97 5.75
N ARG A 223 -11.01 -0.93 5.61
CA ARG A 223 -11.16 0.05 4.53
C ARG A 223 -10.90 -0.60 3.16
N SER A 224 -9.74 -1.22 2.97
CA SER A 224 -9.32 -1.72 1.66
C SER A 224 -10.11 -2.95 1.21
N VAL A 225 -10.51 -3.83 2.13
CA VAL A 225 -11.29 -5.03 1.77
C VAL A 225 -12.67 -4.69 1.18
N ARG A 226 -13.20 -3.48 1.46
CA ARG A 226 -14.46 -2.96 0.89
C ARG A 226 -14.37 -2.64 -0.61
N PHE A 227 -13.17 -2.59 -1.18
CA PHE A 227 -13.00 -2.50 -2.64
C PHE A 227 -13.40 -3.79 -3.35
N GLY A 228 -13.49 -4.90 -2.61
CA GLY A 228 -13.92 -6.20 -3.09
C GLY A 228 -12.75 -7.12 -3.45
N LEU A 229 -13.04 -8.43 -3.49
CA LEU A 229 -12.01 -9.46 -3.71
C LEU A 229 -11.64 -9.69 -5.18
N GLU A 230 -12.35 -9.04 -6.10
CA GLU A 230 -11.99 -8.99 -7.52
C GLU A 230 -10.93 -7.92 -7.79
N GLU A 231 -10.71 -7.01 -6.83
CA GLU A 231 -9.67 -5.97 -6.87
C GLU A 231 -8.41 -6.45 -6.14
N ALA A 232 -7.23 -6.08 -6.64
CA ALA A 232 -5.95 -6.60 -6.17
C ALA A 232 -5.66 -6.21 -4.72
N HIS A 233 -5.86 -4.94 -4.34
CA HIS A 233 -5.64 -4.47 -2.97
C HIS A 233 -6.67 -5.11 -2.03
N GLY A 234 -7.95 -5.16 -2.40
CA GLY A 234 -8.99 -5.78 -1.58
C GLY A 234 -8.71 -7.27 -1.32
N LYS A 235 -8.26 -8.01 -2.33
CA LYS A 235 -7.87 -9.42 -2.20
C LYS A 235 -6.58 -9.61 -1.40
N GLY A 236 -5.58 -8.78 -1.64
CA GLY A 236 -4.33 -8.76 -0.88
C GLY A 236 -4.55 -8.42 0.59
N GLN A 237 -5.44 -7.47 0.89
CA GLN A 237 -5.81 -7.10 2.25
C GLN A 237 -6.54 -8.23 2.97
N ALA A 238 -7.46 -8.91 2.31
CA ALA A 238 -8.12 -10.09 2.89
C ALA A 238 -7.10 -11.16 3.29
N LEU A 239 -6.10 -11.40 2.42
CA LEU A 239 -5.00 -12.32 2.70
C LEU A 239 -4.23 -11.92 3.96
N GLN A 240 -3.84 -10.65 4.06
CA GLN A 240 -3.07 -10.14 5.20
C GLN A 240 -3.86 -10.21 6.50
N PHE A 241 -5.13 -9.76 6.48
CA PHE A 241 -5.99 -9.83 7.64
C PHE A 241 -6.17 -11.28 8.12
N ASN A 242 -6.49 -12.20 7.22
CA ASN A 242 -6.77 -13.60 7.58
C ASN A 242 -5.51 -14.32 8.10
N TRP A 243 -4.33 -14.01 7.56
CA TRP A 243 -3.08 -14.50 8.12
C TRP A 243 -2.84 -13.98 9.54
N LEU A 244 -2.91 -12.66 9.72
CA LEU A 244 -2.67 -12.02 11.02
C LEU A 244 -3.69 -12.48 12.07
N TYR A 245 -4.94 -12.72 11.67
CA TYR A 245 -5.97 -13.33 12.49
C TYR A 245 -5.66 -14.80 12.84
N GLU A 246 -5.27 -15.63 11.86
CA GLU A 246 -4.89 -17.04 12.11
C GLU A 246 -3.70 -17.14 13.09
N LYS A 247 -2.74 -16.22 13.00
CA LYS A 247 -1.59 -16.15 13.91
C LYS A 247 -1.94 -15.56 15.29
N GLY A 248 -3.18 -15.14 15.49
CA GLY A 248 -3.66 -14.52 16.73
C GLY A 248 -3.08 -13.12 16.97
N ALA A 249 -2.51 -12.49 15.94
CA ALA A 249 -2.02 -11.12 15.97
C ALA A 249 -3.16 -10.11 15.83
N PHE A 250 -4.23 -10.47 15.12
CA PHE A 250 -5.53 -9.81 15.23
C PHE A 250 -6.48 -10.69 16.03
N VAL A 251 -7.24 -10.06 16.93
CA VAL A 251 -8.17 -10.73 17.84
C VAL A 251 -9.55 -10.10 17.67
N LEU A 252 -10.59 -10.94 17.56
CA LEU A 252 -12.00 -10.52 17.57
C LEU A 252 -12.58 -10.76 18.97
N TYR A 253 -13.17 -9.72 19.57
CA TYR A 253 -13.86 -9.78 20.85
C TYR A 253 -15.36 -10.01 20.72
N SER A 254 -16.03 -10.25 21.86
CA SER A 254 -17.47 -10.50 21.94
C SER A 254 -18.34 -9.33 21.49
N GLU A 255 -17.83 -8.09 21.54
CA GLU A 255 -18.52 -6.89 21.07
C GLU A 255 -18.35 -6.63 19.57
N ASP A 256 -17.89 -7.64 18.82
CA ASP A 256 -17.59 -7.57 17.39
C ASP A 256 -16.56 -6.47 17.05
N THR A 257 -15.63 -6.22 17.98
CA THR A 257 -14.49 -5.30 17.82
C THR A 257 -13.19 -6.09 17.73
N PHE A 258 -12.19 -5.46 17.12
CA PHE A 258 -10.90 -6.05 16.82
C PHE A 258 -9.77 -5.31 17.51
N SER A 259 -8.76 -6.06 17.95
CA SER A 259 -7.53 -5.49 18.48
C SER A 259 -6.29 -6.16 17.90
N VAL A 260 -5.16 -5.50 18.07
CA VAL A 260 -3.83 -6.02 17.81
C VAL A 260 -3.27 -6.64 19.08
N ASP A 261 -2.86 -7.92 19.03
CA ASP A 261 -2.01 -8.53 20.04
C ASP A 261 -0.55 -8.15 19.77
N PHE A 262 -0.08 -7.13 20.49
CA PHE A 262 1.29 -6.61 20.35
C PHE A 262 2.38 -7.64 20.66
N SER A 263 2.07 -8.72 21.38
CA SER A 263 3.05 -9.78 21.65
C SER A 263 3.27 -10.72 20.45
N LYS A 264 2.35 -10.72 19.48
CA LYS A 264 2.37 -11.63 18.32
C LYS A 264 2.52 -10.93 16.98
N ILE A 265 2.13 -9.65 16.88
CA ILE A 265 2.05 -8.93 15.62
C ILE A 265 3.37 -8.88 14.85
N GLU A 266 4.51 -8.62 15.51
CA GLU A 266 5.81 -8.53 14.84
C GLU A 266 6.19 -9.86 14.15
N GLY A 267 6.05 -10.97 14.86
CA GLY A 267 6.35 -12.30 14.32
C GLY A 267 5.38 -12.73 13.22
N ALA A 268 4.11 -12.35 13.32
CA ALA A 268 3.11 -12.64 12.28
C ALA A 268 3.37 -11.84 10.99
N VAL A 269 3.76 -10.57 11.11
CA VAL A 269 4.16 -9.69 10.00
C VAL A 269 5.43 -10.20 9.33
N GLU A 270 6.47 -10.55 10.11
CA GLU A 270 7.70 -11.11 9.54
C GLU A 270 7.43 -12.45 8.83
N GLY A 271 6.63 -13.32 9.44
CA GLY A 271 6.26 -14.62 8.86
C GLY A 271 5.52 -14.47 7.54
N LEU A 272 4.56 -13.54 7.44
CA LEU A 272 3.83 -13.29 6.19
C LEU A 272 4.74 -12.68 5.12
N SER A 273 5.58 -11.71 5.50
CA SER A 273 6.56 -11.09 4.61
C SER A 273 7.47 -12.16 3.99
N ARG A 274 8.00 -13.07 4.82
CA ARG A 274 8.85 -14.18 4.38
C ARG A 274 8.15 -15.11 3.40
N GLU A 275 6.90 -15.48 3.71
CA GLU A 275 6.11 -16.38 2.87
C GLU A 275 5.88 -15.79 1.48
N ILE A 276 5.40 -14.55 1.42
CA ILE A 276 5.11 -13.85 0.16
C ILE A 276 6.40 -13.66 -0.66
N LEU A 277 7.47 -13.15 -0.03
CA LEU A 277 8.76 -12.93 -0.70
C LEU A 277 9.34 -14.25 -1.24
N THR A 278 9.15 -15.37 -0.53
CA THR A 278 9.64 -16.68 -0.98
C THR A 278 8.85 -17.18 -2.19
N ILE A 279 7.51 -17.09 -2.16
CA ILE A 279 6.66 -17.46 -3.30
C ILE A 279 7.05 -16.64 -4.54
N GLN A 280 7.23 -15.33 -4.38
CA GLN A 280 7.66 -14.45 -5.47
C GLN A 280 9.05 -14.79 -5.98
N ALA A 281 10.03 -15.00 -5.09
CA ALA A 281 11.41 -15.32 -5.47
C ALA A 281 11.52 -16.63 -6.27
N GLN A 282 10.68 -17.61 -5.96
CA GLN A 282 10.65 -18.90 -6.64
C GLN A 282 9.82 -18.87 -7.93
N GLY A 283 9.01 -17.82 -8.15
CA GLY A 283 8.03 -17.79 -9.23
C GLY A 283 6.97 -18.89 -9.09
N ASP A 284 6.63 -19.29 -7.85
CA ASP A 284 5.77 -20.44 -7.60
C ASP A 284 4.29 -20.05 -7.74
N LYS A 285 3.78 -20.18 -8.97
CA LYS A 285 2.38 -19.89 -9.29
C LYS A 285 1.40 -20.78 -8.53
N GLU A 286 1.74 -22.05 -8.29
CA GLU A 286 0.85 -22.97 -7.58
C GLU A 286 0.73 -22.57 -6.12
N ALA A 287 1.86 -22.28 -5.46
CA ALA A 287 1.87 -21.77 -4.09
C ALA A 287 1.09 -20.45 -3.98
N ALA A 288 1.30 -19.50 -4.90
CA ALA A 288 0.56 -18.24 -4.91
C ALA A 288 -0.96 -18.47 -5.01
N GLY A 289 -1.40 -19.36 -5.90
CA GLY A 289 -2.81 -19.71 -6.07
C GLY A 289 -3.40 -20.37 -4.83
N LEU A 290 -2.69 -21.31 -4.20
CA LEU A 290 -3.12 -21.96 -2.95
C LEU A 290 -3.18 -20.96 -1.79
N PHE A 291 -2.22 -20.05 -1.71
CA PHE A 291 -2.13 -19.04 -0.66
C PHE A 291 -3.29 -18.05 -0.74
N LEU A 292 -3.57 -17.50 -1.94
CA LEU A 292 -4.72 -16.64 -2.18
C LEU A 292 -6.05 -17.38 -2.00
N LYS A 293 -6.14 -18.66 -2.39
CA LYS A 293 -7.34 -19.46 -2.16
C LYS A 293 -7.62 -19.67 -0.66
N LYS A 294 -6.57 -19.79 0.16
CA LYS A 294 -6.70 -19.97 1.60
C LYS A 294 -7.06 -18.66 2.30
N TYR A 295 -6.31 -17.59 2.03
CA TYR A 295 -6.38 -16.35 2.81
C TYR A 295 -7.02 -15.18 2.07
N GLY A 296 -7.01 -15.12 0.75
CA GLY A 296 -7.62 -14.04 -0.05
C GLY A 296 -9.14 -14.17 -0.19
N VAL A 297 -9.83 -14.54 0.89
CA VAL A 297 -11.27 -14.87 0.92
C VAL A 297 -12.00 -14.10 2.01
N MET A 298 -13.32 -13.94 1.84
CA MET A 298 -14.18 -13.26 2.81
C MET A 298 -14.53 -14.21 3.96
N THR A 299 -13.71 -14.22 5.00
CA THR A 299 -13.93 -15.01 6.23
C THR A 299 -14.99 -14.37 7.13
N GLU A 300 -15.48 -15.13 8.11
CA GLU A 300 -16.50 -14.64 9.04
C GLU A 300 -16.08 -13.37 9.81
N PRO A 301 -14.84 -13.26 10.36
CA PRO A 301 -14.44 -12.03 11.04
C PRO A 301 -14.43 -10.80 10.11
N LEU A 302 -14.06 -10.96 8.84
CA LEU A 302 -14.15 -9.85 7.88
C LEU A 302 -15.61 -9.45 7.60
N LYS A 303 -16.52 -10.41 7.48
CA LYS A 303 -17.96 -10.12 7.29
C LYS A 303 -18.54 -9.36 8.47
N VAL A 304 -18.21 -9.77 9.70
CA VAL A 304 -18.63 -9.08 10.94
C VAL A 304 -18.24 -7.60 10.89
N ALA A 305 -16.99 -7.30 10.52
CA ALA A 305 -16.55 -5.92 10.38
C ALA A 305 -17.33 -5.19 9.28
N LEU A 306 -17.50 -5.81 8.10
CA LEU A 306 -18.20 -5.19 6.98
C LEU A 306 -19.68 -4.91 7.26
N GLU A 307 -20.38 -5.82 7.94
CA GLU A 307 -21.77 -5.63 8.36
C GLU A 307 -21.91 -4.44 9.31
N LYS A 308 -20.98 -4.28 10.26
CA LYS A 308 -20.96 -3.09 11.14
C LYS A 308 -20.79 -1.80 10.32
N LEU A 309 -19.89 -1.79 9.36
CA LEU A 309 -19.63 -0.62 8.52
C LEU A 309 -20.78 -0.29 7.56
N GLU A 310 -21.47 -1.30 7.05
CA GLU A 310 -22.69 -1.14 6.26
C GLU A 310 -23.82 -0.56 7.12
N ASN A 311 -24.00 -1.03 8.35
CA ASN A 311 -25.04 -0.53 9.25
C ASN A 311 -24.89 0.96 9.60
N ILE A 312 -23.66 1.46 9.71
CA ILE A 312 -23.38 2.89 9.97
C ILE A 312 -23.12 3.70 8.70
N GLN A 313 -23.21 3.07 7.52
CA GLN A 313 -23.07 3.70 6.21
C GLN A 313 -21.76 4.51 6.06
N VAL A 314 -20.62 3.96 6.52
CA VAL A 314 -19.33 4.62 6.27
C VAL A 314 -19.12 4.76 4.76
N PRO A 315 -18.69 5.91 4.22
CA PRO A 315 -18.36 6.03 2.81
C PRO A 315 -17.28 5.03 2.36
N VAL A 316 -17.36 4.50 1.14
CA VAL A 316 -16.28 3.67 0.57
C VAL A 316 -15.11 4.56 0.14
N ASP A 317 -15.42 5.75 -0.38
CA ASP A 317 -14.42 6.71 -0.80
C ASP A 317 -14.91 8.17 -0.76
N VAL A 318 -14.02 9.12 -1.08
CA VAL A 318 -14.29 10.56 -1.17
C VAL A 318 -14.57 11.01 -2.60
N SER A 319 -15.42 12.02 -2.75
CA SER A 319 -15.63 12.76 -4.00
C SER A 319 -15.10 14.19 -3.83
N PRO A 320 -14.04 14.60 -4.53
CA PRO A 320 -13.42 15.89 -4.31
C PRO A 320 -14.26 17.04 -4.88
N THR A 321 -14.21 18.18 -4.20
CA THR A 321 -14.64 19.48 -4.75
C THR A 321 -13.44 20.42 -4.75
N PHE A 322 -13.26 21.19 -5.81
CA PHE A 322 -12.06 22.02 -6.02
C PHE A 322 -12.38 23.53 -6.04
N PRO A 323 -12.88 24.10 -4.93
CA PRO A 323 -13.32 25.49 -4.89
C PRO A 323 -12.19 26.50 -5.15
N PHE A 324 -10.93 26.11 -4.91
CA PHE A 324 -9.77 26.93 -5.27
C PHE A 324 -9.58 26.99 -6.80
N ALA A 325 -9.68 25.86 -7.50
CA ALA A 325 -9.60 25.81 -8.95
C ALA A 325 -10.73 26.62 -9.59
N ASP A 326 -11.96 26.50 -9.06
CA ASP A 326 -13.12 27.27 -9.52
C ASP A 326 -12.91 28.78 -9.41
N LYS A 327 -12.17 29.26 -8.39
CA LYS A 327 -11.83 30.68 -8.21
C LYS A 327 -10.75 31.16 -9.19
N VAL A 328 -9.79 30.31 -9.54
CA VAL A 328 -8.68 30.66 -10.46
C VAL A 328 -9.15 30.68 -11.92
N LEU A 329 -10.16 29.89 -12.25
CA LEU A 329 -10.72 29.76 -13.60
C LEU A 329 -11.83 30.78 -13.94
N GLN A 330 -12.22 31.64 -12.99
CA GLN A 330 -13.15 32.77 -13.18
C GLN A 330 -12.42 34.01 -13.72
#